data_AF-X1KWQ4-F1
#
_entry.id   AF-X1KWQ4-F1
#
_cell.length_a   1.000
_cell.length_b   1.000
_cell.length_c   1.000
_cell.angle_alpha   90.00
_cell.angle_beta   90.00
_cell.angle_gamma   90.00
#
_symmetry.space_group_name_H-M   'P 1'
#
loop_
_entity.id
_entity.type
_entity.pdbx_description
1 polymer ?
#
loop_
_entity_poly.entity_id
_entity_poly.type
_entity_poly.pdbx_seq_one_letter_code
_entity_poly.pdbx_strand_id
1 'polypeptide(L)'
;TLLRGVAEEKFEPAVQQIQRTKELRRTRDNSKVKETLQEIYEKSRKERENLTYPVMRALESDATMGEINGAIRLAYNCSYDPFEMIEPPFSISG
;
A
#
# COMPACT_ATOMS: atom_id res chain seq x y z
N THR A 1 -32.47 18.18 2.66
CA THR A 1 -32.67 17.06 1.71
C THR A 1 -31.97 15.83 2.26
N LEU A 2 -32.56 14.64 2.13
CA LEU A 2 -32.01 13.35 2.59
C LEU A 2 -30.52 13.14 2.25
N LEU A 3 -30.07 13.65 1.09
CA LEU A 3 -28.67 13.57 0.64
C LEU A 3 -27.64 14.26 1.57
N ARG A 4 -28.02 15.34 2.25
CA ARG A 4 -27.10 16.06 3.15
C ARG A 4 -26.84 15.29 4.44
N GLY A 5 -27.88 14.65 5.00
CA GLY A 5 -27.75 13.85 6.22
C GLY A 5 -26.89 12.59 6.00
N VAL A 6 -27.04 11.94 4.84
CA VAL A 6 -26.19 10.79 4.46
C VAL A 6 -24.74 11.21 4.19
N ALA A 7 -24.50 12.40 3.64
CA ALA A 7 -23.15 12.91 3.39
C ALA A 7 -22.43 13.37 4.68
N GLU A 8 -23.18 13.78 5.69
CA GLU A 8 -22.66 14.24 7.00
C GLU A 8 -22.60 13.11 8.04
N GLU A 9 -23.19 11.94 7.75
CA GLU A 9 -23.12 10.76 8.59
C GLU A 9 -21.67 10.25 8.65
N LYS A 10 -21.08 10.33 9.85
CA LYS A 10 -19.74 9.84 10.07
C LYS A 10 -19.79 8.31 10.10
N PHE A 11 -19.11 7.67 9.16
CA PHE A 11 -18.88 6.23 9.21
C PHE A 11 -18.15 5.89 10.51
N GLU A 12 -18.62 4.87 11.20
CA GLU A 12 -17.91 4.34 12.36
C GLU A 12 -16.50 3.89 11.94
N PRO A 13 -15.45 4.26 12.70
CA PRO A 13 -14.10 3.80 12.39
C PRO A 13 -14.05 2.28 12.32
N ALA A 14 -13.39 1.75 11.28
CA ALA A 14 -13.23 0.30 11.10
C ALA A 14 -12.18 -0.29 12.07
N VAL A 15 -12.40 -0.16 13.38
CA VAL A 15 -11.44 -0.50 14.45
C VAL A 15 -10.92 -1.93 14.31
N GLN A 16 -11.79 -2.89 14.01
CA GLN A 16 -11.39 -4.28 13.84
C GLN A 16 -10.40 -4.46 12.68
N GLN A 17 -10.65 -3.81 11.54
CA GLN A 17 -9.76 -3.88 10.38
C GLN A 17 -8.42 -3.20 10.66
N ILE A 18 -8.44 -2.08 11.40
CA ILE A 18 -7.21 -1.39 11.83
C ILE A 18 -6.34 -2.32 12.67
N GLN A 19 -6.92 -3.01 13.66
CA GLN A 19 -6.17 -3.95 14.50
C GLN A 19 -5.64 -5.16 13.70
N ARG A 20 -6.45 -5.73 12.81
CA ARG A 20 -6.00 -6.80 11.89
C ARG A 20 -4.82 -6.37 11.04
N THR A 21 -4.85 -5.15 10.50
CA THR A 21 -3.77 -4.62 9.66
C THR A 21 -2.49 -4.39 10.46
N LYS A 22 -2.60 -3.87 11.69
CA LYS A 22 -1.45 -3.71 12.60
C LYS A 22 -0.81 -5.06 12.93
N GLU A 23 -1.63 -6.05 13.27
CA GLU A 23 -1.15 -7.39 13.61
C GLU A 23 -0.51 -8.10 12.41
N LEU A 24 -1.11 -7.98 11.22
CA LEU A 24 -0.54 -8.48 9.97
C LEU A 24 0.88 -7.95 9.75
N ARG A 25 1.05 -6.63 9.82
CA ARG A 25 2.37 -5.98 9.66
C ARG A 25 3.39 -6.43 10.71
N ARG A 26 2.94 -6.71 11.93
CA ARG A 26 3.80 -7.16 13.04
C ARG A 26 4.30 -8.60 12.88
N THR A 27 3.49 -9.46 12.27
CA THR A 27 3.70 -10.93 12.30
C THR A 27 4.14 -11.55 10.99
N ARG A 28 3.89 -10.90 9.85
CA ARG A 28 4.30 -11.39 8.53
C ARG A 28 5.82 -11.40 8.32
N ASP A 29 6.25 -12.07 7.25
CA ASP A 29 7.62 -11.96 6.75
C ASP A 29 7.87 -10.58 6.13
N ASN A 30 8.32 -9.64 6.96
CA ASN A 30 8.59 -8.28 6.53
C ASN A 30 9.77 -8.19 5.55
N SER A 31 10.70 -9.13 5.55
CA SER A 31 11.77 -9.15 4.55
C SER A 31 11.19 -9.49 3.18
N LYS A 32 10.28 -10.47 3.11
CA LYS A 32 9.61 -10.84 1.86
C LYS A 32 8.71 -9.74 1.31
N VAL A 33 7.98 -9.04 2.18
CA VAL A 33 7.18 -7.88 1.76
C VAL A 33 8.07 -6.78 1.18
N LYS A 34 9.20 -6.48 1.81
CA LYS A 34 10.12 -5.46 1.28
C LYS A 34 10.64 -5.82 -0.11
N GLU A 35 11.02 -7.07 -0.33
CA GLU A 35 11.48 -7.57 -1.63
C GLU A 35 10.41 -7.41 -2.71
N THR A 36 9.17 -7.83 -2.42
CA THR A 36 8.08 -7.75 -3.41
C THR A 36 7.66 -6.31 -3.71
N LEU A 37 7.65 -5.43 -2.70
CA LEU A 37 7.37 -4.01 -2.88
C LEU A 37 8.48 -3.29 -3.67
N GLN A 38 9.74 -3.64 -3.42
CA GLN A 38 10.87 -3.15 -4.21
C GLN A 38 10.70 -3.50 -5.69
N GLU A 39 10.33 -4.74 -5.98
CA GLU A 39 10.09 -5.18 -7.36
C GLU A 39 8.95 -4.41 -8.02
N ILE A 40 7.84 -4.17 -7.31
CA ILE A 40 6.73 -3.35 -7.80
C ILE A 40 7.20 -1.94 -8.11
N TYR A 41 7.94 -1.31 -7.21
CA TYR A 41 8.50 0.03 -7.41
C TYR A 41 9.37 0.08 -8.67
N GLU A 42 10.33 -0.85 -8.81
CA GLU A 42 11.26 -0.89 -9.95
C GLU A 42 10.57 -1.17 -11.29
N LYS A 43 9.60 -2.09 -11.32
CA LYS A 43 8.83 -2.39 -12.55
C LYS A 43 7.91 -1.26 -12.95
N SER A 44 7.32 -0.55 -11.98
CA SER A 44 6.42 0.58 -12.25
C SER A 44 7.15 1.76 -12.91
N ARG A 45 8.47 1.87 -12.75
CA ARG A 45 9.31 2.88 -13.41
C ARG A 45 9.56 2.60 -14.89
N LYS A 46 9.31 1.38 -15.36
CA LYS A 46 9.59 0.95 -16.73
C LYS A 46 8.33 0.98 -17.57
N GLU A 47 8.43 1.52 -18.77
CA GLU A 47 7.34 1.44 -19.73
C GLU A 47 7.07 -0.02 -20.13
N ARG A 48 5.78 -0.37 -20.28
CA ARG A 48 5.31 -1.67 -20.80
C ARG A 48 5.58 -2.90 -19.92
N GLU A 49 5.98 -2.73 -18.67
CA GLU A 49 6.01 -3.83 -17.70
C GLU A 49 4.59 -4.22 -17.25
N ASN A 50 4.39 -5.52 -17.02
CA ASN A 50 3.15 -6.03 -16.45
C ASN A 50 3.27 -6.11 -14.92
N LEU A 51 2.42 -5.38 -14.21
CA LEU A 51 2.39 -5.34 -12.74
C LEU A 51 1.49 -6.40 -12.09
N THR A 52 0.66 -7.12 -12.86
CA THR A 52 -0.26 -8.14 -12.30
C THR A 52 0.49 -9.20 -11.49
N TYR A 53 1.56 -9.81 -12.04
CA TYR A 53 2.32 -10.84 -11.33
C TYR A 53 3.08 -10.30 -10.10
N PRO A 54 3.81 -9.17 -10.17
CA PRO A 54 4.39 -8.54 -8.99
C PRO A 54 3.37 -8.23 -7.89
N VAL A 55 2.21 -7.69 -8.25
CA VAL A 55 1.13 -7.38 -7.30
C VAL A 55 0.59 -8.66 -6.65
N MET A 56 0.40 -9.74 -7.42
CA MET A 56 -0.01 -11.03 -6.87
C MET A 56 1.00 -11.56 -5.84
N ARG A 57 2.31 -11.52 -6.15
CA ARG A 57 3.35 -11.95 -5.20
C ARG A 57 3.39 -11.09 -3.94
N ALA A 58 3.17 -9.78 -4.05
CA ALA A 58 3.09 -8.91 -2.89
C ALA A 58 1.91 -9.28 -1.99
N LEU A 59 0.73 -9.54 -2.58
CA LEU A 59 -0.45 -10.00 -1.83
C LEU A 59 -0.20 -11.36 -1.16
N GLU A 60 0.42 -12.32 -1.86
CA GLU A 60 0.82 -13.61 -1.31
C GLU A 60 1.83 -13.49 -0.16
N SER A 61 2.61 -12.41 -0.14
CA SER A 61 3.54 -12.08 0.95
C SER A 61 2.92 -11.27 2.10
N ASP A 62 1.59 -11.09 2.11
CA ASP A 62 0.87 -10.26 3.09
C ASP A 62 1.17 -8.75 3.00
N ALA A 63 1.54 -8.25 1.82
CA ALA A 63 1.59 -6.80 1.57
C ALA A 63 0.17 -6.21 1.55
N THR A 64 0.02 -5.03 2.15
CA THR A 64 -1.25 -4.30 2.15
C THR A 64 -1.44 -3.52 0.86
N MET A 65 -2.69 -3.29 0.46
CA MET A 65 -3.01 -2.43 -0.69
C MET A 65 -2.40 -1.03 -0.55
N GLY A 66 -2.33 -0.48 0.67
CA GLY A 66 -1.68 0.81 0.93
C GLY A 66 -0.18 0.78 0.62
N GLU A 67 0.51 -0.30 0.96
CA GLU A 67 1.95 -0.46 0.67
C GLU A 67 2.21 -0.64 -0.83
N ILE A 68 1.39 -1.45 -1.51
CA ILE A 68 1.48 -1.66 -2.96
C ILE A 68 1.26 -0.33 -3.70
N ASN A 69 0.19 0.39 -3.35
CA ASN A 69 -0.10 1.68 -3.96
C ASN A 69 0.96 2.73 -3.63
N GLY A 70 1.51 2.71 -2.41
CA GLY A 70 2.61 3.59 -2.04
C GLY A 70 3.86 3.34 -2.88
N ALA A 71 4.20 2.07 -3.15
CA ALA A 71 5.32 1.72 -4.02
C ALA A 71 5.11 2.20 -5.46
N ILE A 72 3.91 2.02 -6.00
CA ILE A 72 3.55 2.54 -7.33
C ILE A 72 3.63 4.08 -7.34
N ARG A 73 3.07 4.76 -6.33
CA ARG A 73 3.11 6.23 -6.21
C ARG A 73 4.54 6.78 -6.27
N LEU A 74 5.44 6.18 -5.51
CA LEU A 74 6.85 6.56 -5.53
C LEU A 74 7.47 6.41 -6.93
N ALA A 75 7.12 5.35 -7.67
CA ALA A 75 7.62 5.16 -9.04
C ALA A 75 7.16 6.27 -10.01
N TYR A 76 6.00 6.88 -9.73
CA TYR A 76 5.45 8.03 -10.46
C TYR A 76 5.85 9.38 -9.82
N ASN A 77 6.90 9.42 -9.00
CA ASN A 77 7.39 10.63 -8.31
C ASN A 77 6.33 11.31 -7.43
N CYS A 78 5.35 10.57 -6.93
CA CYS A 78 4.39 11.03 -5.94
C CYS A 78 4.86 10.64 -4.53
N SER A 79 4.32 11.31 -3.50
CA SER A 79 4.53 10.87 -2.12
C SER A 79 4.00 9.44 -1.92
N TYR A 80 4.76 8.63 -1.15
CA TYR A 80 4.39 7.27 -0.79
C TYR A 80 3.02 7.22 -0.10
N ASP A 81 2.88 8.06 0.93
CA ASP A 81 1.63 8.34 1.62
C ASP A 81 1.17 9.77 1.25
N PRO A 82 -0.06 9.96 0.73
CA PRO A 82 -0.59 11.29 0.43
C PRO A 82 -0.57 12.27 1.59
N PHE A 83 -0.60 11.75 2.83
CA PHE A 83 -0.59 12.55 4.05
C PHE A 83 0.78 12.64 4.71
N GLU A 84 1.81 12.02 4.14
CA GLU A 84 3.20 12.05 4.63
C GLU A 84 3.35 11.57 6.09
N MET A 85 2.49 10.63 6.51
CA MET A 85 2.47 10.07 7.86
C MET A 85 3.23 8.74 7.96
N ILE A 86 3.53 8.11 6.83
CA ILE A 86 4.10 6.76 6.76
C ILE A 86 5.25 6.74 5.74
N GLU A 87 6.38 6.18 6.14
CA GLU A 87 7.54 5.95 5.27
C GLU A 87 7.46 4.59 4.54
N PRO A 88 8.06 4.48 3.34
CA PRO A 88 8.15 3.21 2.63
C PRO A 88 8.98 2.19 3.42
N PRO A 89 8.58 0.91 3.46
CA PRO A 89 9.32 -0.12 4.18
C PRO A 89 10.57 -0.62 3.44
N PHE A 90 10.77 -0.22 2.18
CA PHE A 90 11.84 -0.64 1.27
C PHE A 90 12.74 0.54 0.88
N SER A 91 13.90 0.24 0.31
CA SER A 91 14.89 1.25 -0.06
C SER A 91 14.60 1.86 -1.43
N ILE A 92 14.48 3.18 -1.50
CA ILE A 92 14.35 3.89 -2.78
C ILE A 92 15.74 4.04 -3.38
N SER A 93 16.06 3.21 -4.37
CA SER A 93 17.24 3.38 -5.22
C SER A 93 16.95 4.42 -6.30
N GLY A 94 17.80 5.45 -6.42
CA GLY A 94 17.71 6.49 -7.46
C GLY A 94 17.79 5.92 -8.87
#